data_AF-A0A2U1M9B2-F1
#
_entry.id   AF-A0A2U1M9B2-F1
#
_cell.length_a   1.000
_cell.length_b   1.000
_cell.length_c   1.000
_cell.angle_alpha   90.00
_cell.angle_beta   90.00
_cell.angle_gamma   90.00
#
_symmetry.space_group_name_H-M   'P 1'
#
loop_
_entity.id
_entity.type
_entity.pdbx_description
1 polymer ?
#
loop_
_entity_poly.entity_id
_entity_poly.type
_entity_poly.pdbx_seq_one_letter_code
_entity_poly.pdbx_strand_id
1 'polypeptide(L)'
;MSGLLFHRVNIVSVDDYKEESKKLNTTLCAIVTGANRGIGFEICRQLATEGVEVILTSRNESRGLEAVEKLNISGLSSVIFHQLDINNPTSIACLAKFIETRFKKLDILINNAAEIGIIMHKEFQTGGGFLQVADKKAHLLTNVIEEPYEVGEQCLKTNYYATKAVTETLVPLLHLSKSPRIVNITSTYGDLYFLHNKMLKEELQDIDNLTEERIDEIIKWFLMDFKTAKLQENGWPLTVSAYKVSKAALNAYTRLLAKKFKNIMVNCVHPGYVLTDMTCQTGFITVEEGAKGPVMAALLPDDGPSGVYFNQTKIAPFFCNKWIIE
;
A
#
# COMPACT_ATOMS: atom_id res chain seq x y z
N MET A 1 46.58 48.25 31.71
CA MET A 1 46.05 46.96 32.21
C MET A 1 44.55 46.97 31.97
N SER A 2 44.08 45.99 31.21
CA SER A 2 42.73 45.84 30.65
C SER A 2 41.67 45.54 31.72
N GLY A 3 40.53 46.24 31.66
CA GLY A 3 39.30 45.85 32.34
C GLY A 3 38.47 44.91 31.47
N LEU A 4 38.06 43.76 32.02
CA LEU A 4 37.22 42.77 31.36
C LEU A 4 35.75 43.22 31.30
N LEU A 5 35.15 43.21 30.11
CA LEU A 5 33.70 43.16 29.91
C LEU A 5 33.26 41.69 29.86
N PHE A 6 32.47 41.23 30.83
CA PHE A 6 31.77 39.95 30.75
C PHE A 6 30.52 40.12 29.86
N HIS A 7 30.54 39.55 28.66
CA HIS A 7 29.32 39.32 27.88
C HIS A 7 28.51 38.19 28.55
N ARG A 8 27.30 38.51 29.02
CA ARG A 8 26.30 37.49 29.37
C ARG A 8 25.87 36.79 28.09
N VAL A 9 26.31 35.54 27.91
CA VAL A 9 25.72 34.61 26.95
C VAL A 9 24.39 34.17 27.56
N ASN A 10 23.27 34.54 26.94
CA ASN A 10 21.97 33.94 27.26
C ASN A 10 22.05 32.47 26.84
N ILE A 11 22.12 31.57 27.83
CA ILE A 11 21.98 30.14 27.61
C ILE A 11 20.49 29.90 27.42
N VAL A 12 20.07 29.84 26.16
CA VAL A 12 18.74 29.35 25.76
C VAL A 12 18.76 27.83 26.03
N SER A 13 17.81 27.35 26.82
CA SER A 13 17.75 25.94 27.19
C SER A 13 17.31 25.08 26.00
N VAL A 14 17.62 23.78 26.04
CA VAL A 14 17.13 22.81 25.02
C VAL A 14 15.61 22.77 24.98
N ASP A 15 14.93 23.15 26.07
CA ASP A 15 13.47 23.20 26.14
C ASP A 15 12.87 24.42 25.40
N ASP A 16 13.61 25.52 25.29
CA ASP A 16 13.18 26.68 24.49
C ASP A 16 13.19 26.38 22.99
N TYR A 17 14.11 25.53 22.51
CA TYR A 17 14.09 24.99 21.13
C TYR A 17 12.91 24.05 20.88
N LYS A 18 12.42 23.33 21.90
CA LYS A 18 11.22 22.49 21.83
C LYS A 18 9.92 23.33 21.83
N GLU A 19 9.93 24.49 22.48
CA GLU A 19 8.77 25.41 22.46
C GLU A 19 8.68 26.24 21.18
N GLU A 20 9.80 26.69 20.59
CA GLU A 20 9.79 27.42 19.31
C GLU A 20 9.45 26.52 18.12
N SER A 21 9.92 25.26 18.10
CA SER A 21 9.53 24.27 17.08
C SER A 21 8.04 23.89 17.13
N LYS A 22 7.39 24.02 18.30
CA LYS A 22 5.93 23.86 18.43
C LYS A 22 5.13 25.00 17.79
N LYS A 23 5.72 26.17 17.55
CA LYS A 23 4.99 27.34 17.02
C LYS A 23 4.84 27.37 15.49
N LEU A 24 5.49 26.47 14.74
CA LEU A 24 5.39 26.39 13.27
C LEU A 24 5.30 24.95 12.69
N ASN A 25 5.13 23.91 13.52
CA ASN A 25 4.98 22.54 13.03
C ASN A 25 3.55 22.27 12.53
N THR A 26 3.34 22.34 11.21
CA THR A 26 2.17 21.70 10.60
C THR A 26 2.33 20.19 10.74
N THR A 27 1.57 19.57 11.64
CA THR A 27 1.49 18.10 11.79
C THR A 27 1.18 17.48 10.43
N LEU A 28 1.89 16.40 10.06
CA LEU A 28 1.62 15.66 8.84
C LEU A 28 0.25 14.98 8.95
N CYS A 29 -0.51 14.98 7.85
CA CYS A 29 -1.78 14.28 7.74
C CYS A 29 -1.61 13.06 6.83
N ALA A 30 -1.95 11.87 7.35
CA ALA A 30 -1.89 10.62 6.62
C ALA A 30 -3.26 9.94 6.51
N ILE A 31 -3.51 9.25 5.40
CA ILE A 31 -4.63 8.33 5.22
C ILE A 31 -4.09 6.91 5.07
N VAL A 32 -4.73 5.97 5.75
CA VAL A 32 -4.50 4.54 5.54
C VAL A 32 -5.81 3.87 5.15
N THR A 33 -5.84 3.29 3.95
CA THR A 33 -7.02 2.58 3.43
C THR A 33 -7.13 1.17 4.04
N GLY A 34 -8.34 0.74 4.41
CA GLY A 34 -8.56 -0.63 4.92
C GLY A 34 -7.81 -0.92 6.23
N ALA A 35 -7.83 0.03 7.17
CA ALA A 35 -6.96 0.08 8.33
C ALA A 35 -7.63 -0.34 9.65
N ASN A 36 -8.82 -0.95 9.60
CA ASN A 36 -9.49 -1.43 10.81
C ASN A 36 -8.87 -2.71 11.42
N ARG A 37 -7.90 -3.34 10.74
CA ARG A 37 -7.21 -4.56 11.17
C ARG A 37 -5.90 -4.77 10.41
N GLY A 38 -5.15 -5.80 10.79
CA GLY A 38 -3.98 -6.28 10.05
C GLY A 38 -2.89 -5.22 9.89
N ILE A 39 -2.22 -5.22 8.74
CA ILE A 39 -1.11 -4.32 8.43
C ILE A 39 -1.57 -2.84 8.47
N GLY A 40 -2.73 -2.51 7.89
CA GLY A 40 -3.22 -1.13 7.86
C GLY A 40 -3.44 -0.53 9.26
N PHE A 41 -3.99 -1.31 10.19
CA PHE A 41 -4.14 -0.88 11.59
C PHE A 41 -2.79 -0.56 12.24
N GLU A 42 -1.81 -1.41 11.98
CA GLU A 42 -0.48 -1.27 12.55
C GLU A 42 0.32 -0.12 11.92
N ILE A 43 0.12 0.15 10.63
CA ILE A 43 0.64 1.35 9.97
C ILE A 43 0.07 2.60 10.66
N CYS A 44 -1.22 2.64 10.98
CA CYS A 44 -1.80 3.77 11.72
C CYS A 44 -1.12 3.96 13.08
N ARG A 45 -0.91 2.86 13.83
CA ARG A 45 -0.24 2.88 15.14
C ARG A 45 1.16 3.50 15.04
N GLN A 46 1.96 3.01 14.10
CA GLN A 46 3.35 3.44 13.94
C GLN A 46 3.45 4.89 13.43
N LEU A 47 2.65 5.28 12.44
CA LEU A 47 2.62 6.68 11.99
C LEU A 47 2.20 7.64 13.10
N ALA A 48 1.17 7.29 13.89
CA ALA A 48 0.74 8.13 15.00
C ALA A 48 1.80 8.23 16.11
N THR A 49 2.58 7.17 16.33
CA THR A 49 3.73 7.17 17.26
C THR A 49 4.82 8.14 16.81
N GLU A 50 5.00 8.30 15.50
CA GLU A 50 5.91 9.30 14.88
C GLU A 50 5.31 10.71 14.84
N GLY A 51 4.16 10.94 15.50
CA GLY A 51 3.52 12.25 15.60
C GLY A 51 2.70 12.66 14.39
N VAL A 52 2.39 11.74 13.47
CA VAL A 52 1.49 11.99 12.33
C VAL A 52 0.04 11.99 12.79
N GLU A 53 -0.78 12.90 12.26
CA GLU A 53 -2.24 12.83 12.41
C GLU A 53 -2.79 11.86 11.36
N VAL A 54 -3.39 10.76 11.81
CA VAL A 54 -3.75 9.64 10.95
C VAL A 54 -5.27 9.53 10.82
N ILE A 55 -5.75 9.53 9.58
CA ILE A 55 -7.12 9.18 9.23
C ILE A 55 -7.15 7.68 8.94
N LEU A 56 -7.55 6.91 9.96
CA LEU A 56 -7.83 5.49 9.84
C LEU A 56 -9.15 5.31 9.09
N THR A 57 -9.13 4.56 8.00
CA THR A 57 -10.35 4.32 7.22
C THR A 57 -10.74 2.85 7.16
N SER A 58 -12.04 2.62 7.04
CA SER A 58 -12.66 1.29 6.99
C SER A 58 -13.94 1.35 6.17
N ARG A 59 -14.23 0.28 5.41
CA ARG A 59 -15.52 0.16 4.73
C ARG A 59 -16.67 -0.02 5.72
N ASN A 60 -16.40 -0.68 6.85
CA ASN A 60 -17.36 -0.88 7.93
C ASN A 60 -17.09 0.12 9.06
N GLU A 61 -18.09 0.95 9.35
CA GLU A 61 -18.00 2.04 10.32
C GLU A 61 -17.75 1.55 11.75
N SER A 62 -18.53 0.58 12.24
CA SER A 62 -18.37 0.04 13.61
C SER A 62 -16.96 -0.52 13.83
N ARG A 63 -16.43 -1.32 12.89
CA ARG A 63 -15.06 -1.85 12.98
C ARG A 63 -14.00 -0.76 12.92
N GLY A 64 -14.26 0.32 12.18
CA GLY A 64 -13.36 1.47 12.09
C GLY A 64 -13.30 2.28 13.38
N LEU A 65 -14.47 2.56 13.98
CA LEU A 65 -14.58 3.23 15.27
C LEU A 65 -13.93 2.41 16.40
N GLU A 66 -14.18 1.09 16.44
CA GLU A 66 -13.52 0.18 17.39
C GLU A 66 -12.00 0.17 17.24
N ALA A 67 -11.49 0.25 16.01
CA ALA A 67 -10.07 0.31 15.75
C ALA A 67 -9.45 1.63 16.28
N VAL A 68 -10.10 2.76 16.01
CA VAL A 68 -9.64 4.06 16.55
C VAL A 68 -9.68 4.07 18.08
N GLU A 69 -10.73 3.53 18.70
CA GLU A 69 -10.83 3.46 20.16
C GLU A 69 -9.67 2.65 20.78
N LYS A 70 -9.27 1.53 20.17
CA LYS A 70 -8.10 0.75 20.62
C LYS A 70 -6.80 1.55 20.58
N LEU A 71 -6.61 2.38 19.55
CA LEU A 71 -5.44 3.24 19.43
C LEU A 71 -5.49 4.40 20.42
N ASN A 72 -6.66 5.00 20.64
CA ASN A 72 -6.87 6.06 21.63
C ASN A 72 -6.61 5.59 23.06
N ILE A 73 -7.10 4.41 23.45
CA ILE A 73 -6.81 3.80 24.76
C ILE A 73 -5.30 3.57 24.95
N SER A 74 -4.57 3.34 23.86
CA SER A 74 -3.11 3.20 23.85
C SER A 74 -2.36 4.54 23.85
N GLY A 75 -3.07 5.67 24.00
CA GLY A 75 -2.50 7.02 24.05
C GLY A 75 -2.31 7.71 22.69
N LEU A 76 -2.76 7.09 21.59
CA LEU A 76 -2.60 7.62 20.22
C LEU A 76 -3.84 8.42 19.78
N SER A 77 -4.11 9.53 20.46
CA SER A 77 -5.29 10.39 20.20
C SER A 77 -5.24 11.17 18.88
N SER A 78 -4.11 11.14 18.16
CA SER A 78 -3.95 11.71 16.82
C SER A 78 -4.54 10.84 15.71
N VAL A 79 -5.11 9.67 16.05
CA VAL A 79 -5.81 8.81 15.09
C VAL A 79 -7.30 9.12 15.12
N ILE A 80 -7.85 9.46 13.95
CA ILE A 80 -9.29 9.69 13.78
C ILE A 80 -9.88 8.74 12.75
N PHE A 81 -11.20 8.54 12.83
CA PHE A 81 -11.91 7.69 11.89
C PHE A 81 -12.56 8.50 10.77
N HIS A 82 -12.51 7.97 9.55
CA HIS A 82 -13.47 8.31 8.49
C HIS A 82 -13.84 7.05 7.70
N GLN A 83 -15.12 6.88 7.38
CA GLN A 83 -15.55 5.74 6.56
C GLN A 83 -14.96 5.85 5.15
N LEU A 84 -14.47 4.72 4.62
CA LEU A 84 -14.03 4.61 3.23
C LEU A 84 -14.28 3.20 2.70
N ASP A 85 -15.17 3.08 1.73
CA ASP A 85 -15.16 1.95 0.79
C ASP A 85 -14.54 2.42 -0.52
N ILE A 86 -13.35 1.92 -0.81
CA ILE A 86 -12.59 2.32 -2.01
C ILE A 86 -13.29 1.90 -3.31
N ASN A 87 -14.24 0.97 -3.25
CA ASN A 87 -15.05 0.58 -4.42
C ASN A 87 -16.27 1.48 -4.64
N ASN A 88 -16.51 2.47 -3.77
CA ASN A 88 -17.66 3.37 -3.83
C ASN A 88 -17.23 4.82 -4.11
N PRO A 89 -17.44 5.35 -5.32
CA PRO A 89 -17.05 6.72 -5.68
C PRO A 89 -17.59 7.80 -4.73
N THR A 90 -18.81 7.65 -4.23
CA THR A 90 -19.40 8.59 -3.26
C THR A 90 -18.64 8.57 -1.94
N SER A 91 -18.21 7.39 -1.47
CA SER A 91 -17.42 7.26 -0.25
C SER A 91 -16.05 7.95 -0.40
N ILE A 92 -15.39 7.77 -1.55
CA ILE A 92 -14.11 8.45 -1.87
C ILE A 92 -14.31 9.98 -1.90
N ALA A 93 -15.36 10.47 -2.56
CA ALA A 93 -15.66 11.90 -2.64
C ALA A 93 -15.95 12.52 -1.26
N CYS A 94 -16.69 11.81 -0.40
CA CYS A 94 -16.95 12.25 0.98
C CYS A 94 -15.63 12.37 1.78
N LEU A 95 -14.73 11.38 1.67
CA LEU A 95 -13.42 11.45 2.31
C LEU A 95 -12.60 12.65 1.81
N ALA A 96 -12.53 12.86 0.49
CA ALA A 96 -11.82 14.00 -0.08
C ALA A 96 -12.37 15.34 0.45
N LYS A 97 -13.70 15.49 0.50
CA LYS A 97 -14.34 16.70 1.03
C LYS A 97 -14.07 16.91 2.52
N PHE A 98 -14.07 15.83 3.30
CA PHE A 98 -13.71 15.87 4.71
C PHE A 98 -12.27 16.41 4.90
N ILE A 99 -11.31 15.90 4.12
CA ILE A 99 -9.90 16.33 4.20
C ILE A 99 -9.74 17.79 3.78
N GLU A 100 -10.34 18.18 2.66
CA GLU A 100 -10.34 19.56 2.17
C GLU A 100 -10.89 20.52 3.24
N THR A 101 -11.94 20.11 3.95
CA THR A 101 -12.60 20.94 4.96
C THR A 101 -11.76 21.04 6.24
N ARG A 102 -11.28 19.92 6.75
CA ARG A 102 -10.62 19.81 8.06
C ARG A 102 -9.12 20.06 8.02
N PHE A 103 -8.42 19.50 7.03
CA PHE A 103 -6.96 19.48 6.96
C PHE A 103 -6.38 20.40 5.90
N LYS A 104 -7.17 20.78 4.89
CA LYS A 104 -6.79 21.64 3.74
C LYS A 104 -5.75 21.03 2.80
N LYS A 105 -5.04 19.98 3.21
CA LYS A 105 -4.05 19.24 2.44
C LYS A 105 -4.03 17.77 2.87
N LEU A 106 -3.34 16.96 2.09
CA LEU A 106 -2.94 15.60 2.48
C LEU A 106 -1.43 15.48 2.30
N ASP A 107 -0.72 14.88 3.25
CA ASP A 107 0.71 14.66 3.12
C ASP A 107 1.03 13.23 2.70
N ILE A 108 0.31 12.24 3.24
CA ILE A 108 0.63 10.83 3.05
C ILE A 108 -0.64 10.05 2.67
N LEU A 109 -0.59 9.30 1.57
CA LEU A 109 -1.59 8.31 1.20
C LEU A 109 -1.01 6.91 1.23
N ILE A 110 -1.56 6.03 2.07
CA ILE A 110 -1.23 4.61 2.09
C ILE A 110 -2.38 3.80 1.49
N ASN A 111 -2.16 3.28 0.28
CA ASN A 111 -3.07 2.36 -0.39
C ASN A 111 -2.83 0.92 0.08
N ASN A 112 -3.40 0.58 1.25
CA ASN A 112 -3.29 -0.73 1.91
C ASN A 112 -4.47 -1.66 1.63
N ALA A 113 -5.69 -1.14 1.40
CA ALA A 113 -6.87 -1.96 1.19
C ALA A 113 -6.67 -2.92 -0.01
N ALA A 114 -6.93 -4.21 0.21
CA ALA A 114 -6.79 -5.24 -0.82
C ALA A 114 -7.66 -6.47 -0.52
N GLU A 115 -7.95 -7.22 -1.59
CA GLU A 115 -8.58 -8.53 -1.57
C GLU A 115 -7.67 -9.56 -2.24
N ILE A 116 -7.81 -10.83 -1.86
CA ILE A 116 -6.90 -11.89 -2.30
C ILE A 116 -7.34 -12.59 -3.59
N GLY A 117 -8.60 -12.40 -4.00
CA GLY A 117 -9.10 -12.91 -5.29
C GLY A 117 -9.29 -14.41 -5.39
N ILE A 118 -9.29 -15.12 -4.27
CA ILE A 118 -9.50 -16.57 -4.20
C ILE A 118 -10.41 -16.93 -3.01
N ILE A 119 -11.02 -18.10 -3.07
CA ILE A 119 -11.66 -18.77 -1.93
C ILE A 119 -10.65 -19.76 -1.36
N MET A 120 -10.44 -19.74 -0.04
CA MET A 120 -9.56 -20.68 0.66
C MET A 120 -10.39 -21.65 1.46
N HIS A 121 -10.12 -22.94 1.30
CA HIS A 121 -10.70 -23.99 2.12
C HIS A 121 -9.86 -24.25 3.37
N LYS A 122 -10.43 -24.99 4.33
CA LYS A 122 -9.80 -25.23 5.64
C LYS A 122 -8.41 -25.86 5.53
N GLU A 123 -8.23 -26.66 4.49
CA GLU A 123 -7.00 -27.38 4.14
C GLU A 123 -5.85 -26.43 3.81
N PHE A 124 -6.13 -25.17 3.43
CA PHE A 124 -5.11 -24.17 3.10
C PHE A 124 -4.17 -23.90 4.27
N GLN A 125 -4.73 -23.77 5.48
CA GLN A 125 -3.92 -23.55 6.68
C GLN A 125 -3.05 -24.76 7.00
N THR A 126 -3.63 -25.96 6.97
CA THR A 126 -2.92 -27.21 7.27
C THR A 126 -1.88 -27.58 6.20
N GLY A 127 -2.04 -27.06 4.99
CA GLY A 127 -1.10 -27.23 3.87
C GLY A 127 0.08 -26.24 3.86
N GLY A 128 0.28 -25.43 4.90
CA GLY A 128 1.37 -24.44 4.97
C GLY A 128 1.07 -23.13 4.24
N GLY A 129 -0.19 -22.85 3.91
CA GLY A 129 -0.64 -21.60 3.33
C GLY A 129 -0.01 -21.27 1.98
N PHE A 130 0.37 -20.00 1.79
CA PHE A 130 0.91 -19.53 0.52
C PHE A 130 2.29 -20.08 0.15
N LEU A 131 2.98 -20.77 1.05
CA LEU A 131 4.34 -21.29 0.80
C LEU A 131 4.42 -22.28 -0.34
N GLN A 132 3.32 -22.96 -0.64
CA GLN A 132 3.27 -23.98 -1.69
C GLN A 132 2.71 -23.46 -3.01
N VAL A 133 2.39 -22.16 -3.09
CA VAL A 133 1.58 -21.59 -4.17
C VAL A 133 2.45 -21.10 -5.32
N ALA A 134 3.05 -22.07 -6.02
CA ALA A 134 3.72 -21.89 -7.29
C ALA A 134 2.92 -22.56 -8.42
N ASP A 135 2.94 -21.98 -9.62
CA ASP A 135 2.16 -22.50 -10.77
C ASP A 135 2.53 -23.96 -11.12
N LYS A 136 3.80 -24.34 -10.96
CA LYS A 136 4.27 -25.74 -11.13
C LYS A 136 3.56 -26.72 -10.19
N LYS A 137 3.05 -26.24 -9.06
CA LYS A 137 2.36 -26.99 -8.00
C LYS A 137 0.85 -26.72 -7.99
N ALA A 138 0.28 -26.06 -9.01
CA ALA A 138 -1.14 -25.73 -9.08
C ALA A 138 -2.06 -26.94 -8.82
N HIS A 139 -1.69 -28.12 -9.33
CA HIS A 139 -2.43 -29.37 -9.13
C HIS A 139 -2.56 -29.77 -7.64
N LEU A 140 -1.58 -29.42 -6.79
CA LEU A 140 -1.62 -29.69 -5.35
C LEU A 140 -2.62 -28.80 -4.60
N LEU A 141 -3.09 -27.72 -5.24
CA LEU A 141 -4.02 -26.77 -4.65
C LEU A 141 -5.48 -27.06 -5.05
N THR A 142 -5.71 -28.12 -5.81
CA THR A 142 -7.05 -28.60 -6.16
C THR A 142 -7.82 -28.89 -4.87
N ASN A 143 -9.02 -28.29 -4.71
CA ASN A 143 -9.84 -28.35 -3.49
C ASN A 143 -9.24 -27.65 -2.25
N VAL A 144 -8.09 -26.99 -2.37
CA VAL A 144 -7.47 -26.18 -1.30
C VAL A 144 -7.78 -24.69 -1.51
N ILE A 145 -7.74 -24.26 -2.77
CA ILE A 145 -8.16 -22.92 -3.20
C ILE A 145 -9.08 -23.02 -4.41
N GLU A 146 -9.97 -22.04 -4.56
CA GLU A 146 -10.74 -21.82 -5.78
C GLU A 146 -10.54 -20.40 -6.29
N GLU A 147 -10.55 -20.24 -7.60
CA GLU A 147 -10.46 -18.93 -8.26
C GLU A 147 -11.68 -18.69 -9.17
N PRO A 148 -12.89 -18.49 -8.60
CA PRO A 148 -14.04 -18.11 -9.42
C PRO A 148 -13.80 -16.77 -10.12
N TYR A 149 -14.28 -16.63 -11.35
CA TYR A 149 -14.13 -15.42 -12.14
C TYR A 149 -14.57 -14.16 -11.38
N GLU A 150 -15.72 -14.21 -10.71
CA GLU A 150 -16.31 -13.08 -10.00
C GLU A 150 -15.44 -12.61 -8.83
N VAL A 151 -14.80 -13.56 -8.12
CA VAL A 151 -13.89 -13.26 -7.00
C VAL A 151 -12.61 -12.63 -7.53
N GLY A 152 -12.11 -13.11 -8.67
CA GLY A 152 -10.95 -12.53 -9.34
C GLY A 152 -11.20 -11.14 -9.93
N GLU A 153 -12.35 -10.94 -10.56
CA GLU A 153 -12.80 -9.64 -11.07
C GLU A 153 -12.90 -8.62 -9.94
N GLN A 154 -13.51 -9.01 -8.81
CA GLN A 154 -13.61 -8.15 -7.64
C GLN A 154 -12.23 -7.84 -7.02
N CYS A 155 -11.29 -8.79 -7.05
CA CYS A 155 -9.90 -8.55 -6.64
C CYS A 155 -9.21 -7.49 -7.50
N LEU A 156 -9.34 -7.55 -8.83
CA LEU A 156 -8.78 -6.52 -9.72
C LEU A 156 -9.46 -5.16 -9.55
N LYS A 157 -10.79 -5.16 -9.36
CA LYS A 157 -11.56 -3.96 -9.04
C LYS A 157 -11.05 -3.29 -7.78
N THR A 158 -10.89 -4.03 -6.68
CA THR A 158 -10.42 -3.50 -5.40
C THR A 158 -8.94 -3.10 -5.43
N ASN A 159 -8.06 -3.99 -5.90
CA ASN A 159 -6.62 -3.85 -5.73
C ASN A 159 -5.95 -2.87 -6.70
N TYR A 160 -6.60 -2.60 -7.83
CA TYR A 160 -6.06 -1.74 -8.87
C TYR A 160 -6.99 -0.56 -9.19
N TYR A 161 -8.21 -0.82 -9.69
CA TYR A 161 -9.09 0.26 -10.14
C TYR A 161 -9.54 1.19 -9.00
N ALA A 162 -9.94 0.62 -7.87
CA ALA A 162 -10.33 1.38 -6.68
C ALA A 162 -9.14 2.13 -6.07
N THR A 163 -7.95 1.51 -6.02
CA THR A 163 -6.70 2.16 -5.63
C THR A 163 -6.36 3.36 -6.53
N LYS A 164 -6.50 3.19 -7.85
CA LYS A 164 -6.34 4.26 -8.84
C LYS A 164 -7.33 5.40 -8.57
N ALA A 165 -8.61 5.09 -8.43
CA ALA A 165 -9.66 6.09 -8.17
C ALA A 165 -9.45 6.89 -6.86
N VAL A 166 -9.06 6.22 -5.76
CA VAL A 166 -8.70 6.89 -4.51
C VAL A 166 -7.52 7.83 -4.71
N THR A 167 -6.48 7.34 -5.39
CA THR A 167 -5.27 8.12 -5.66
C THR A 167 -5.60 9.35 -6.48
N GLU A 168 -6.26 9.20 -7.62
CA GLU A 168 -6.65 10.31 -8.50
C GLU A 168 -7.50 11.36 -7.79
N THR A 169 -8.44 10.92 -6.94
CA THR A 169 -9.31 11.83 -6.19
C THR A 169 -8.54 12.64 -5.13
N LEU A 170 -7.47 12.07 -4.55
CA LEU A 170 -6.69 12.70 -3.48
C LEU A 170 -5.43 13.44 -3.96
N VAL A 171 -4.98 13.22 -5.19
CA VAL A 171 -3.84 13.94 -5.80
C VAL A 171 -3.96 15.47 -5.69
N PRO A 172 -5.11 16.11 -5.93
CA PRO A 172 -5.25 17.57 -5.74
C PRO A 172 -4.90 18.03 -4.33
N LEU A 173 -5.24 17.24 -3.30
CA LEU A 173 -4.91 17.54 -1.89
C LEU A 173 -3.44 17.25 -1.56
N LEU A 174 -2.85 16.23 -2.20
CA LEU A 174 -1.42 15.91 -2.09
C LEU A 174 -0.54 17.02 -2.67
N HIS A 175 -0.96 17.65 -3.78
CA HIS A 175 -0.23 18.78 -4.36
C HIS A 175 -0.16 20.02 -3.44
N LEU A 176 -0.99 20.08 -2.39
CA LEU A 176 -0.96 21.15 -1.38
C LEU A 176 0.04 20.86 -0.25
N SER A 177 0.60 19.65 -0.18
CA SER A 177 1.68 19.33 0.74
C SER A 177 3.02 19.83 0.22
N LYS A 178 3.91 20.20 1.14
CA LYS A 178 5.32 20.49 0.84
C LYS A 178 6.12 19.21 0.57
N SER A 179 5.62 18.06 1.03
CA SER A 179 6.32 16.78 1.01
C SER A 179 5.34 15.61 0.82
N PRO A 180 4.61 15.55 -0.31
CA PRO A 180 3.58 14.52 -0.50
C PRO A 180 4.18 13.14 -0.78
N ARG A 181 3.57 12.11 -0.20
CA ARG A 181 3.94 10.69 -0.31
C ARG A 181 2.73 9.84 -0.69
N ILE A 182 2.92 8.91 -1.62
CA ILE A 182 1.99 7.82 -1.90
C ILE A 182 2.74 6.50 -1.71
N VAL A 183 2.18 5.62 -0.90
CA VAL A 183 2.71 4.26 -0.67
C VAL A 183 1.65 3.24 -1.05
N ASN A 184 1.95 2.46 -2.09
CA ASN A 184 1.09 1.38 -2.56
C ASN A 184 1.52 0.05 -1.96
N ILE A 185 0.65 -0.60 -1.19
CA ILE A 185 0.96 -1.92 -0.61
C ILE A 185 0.82 -2.99 -1.70
N THR A 186 1.96 -3.50 -2.13
CA THR A 186 2.06 -4.53 -3.17
C THR A 186 2.41 -5.90 -2.57
N SER A 187 2.86 -6.83 -3.41
CA SER A 187 3.31 -8.15 -3.00
C SER A 187 4.51 -8.61 -3.84
N THR A 188 5.27 -9.58 -3.34
CA THR A 188 6.17 -10.39 -4.18
C THR A 188 5.41 -11.10 -5.30
N TYR A 189 4.11 -11.36 -5.14
CA TYR A 189 3.25 -11.84 -6.22
C TYR A 189 3.01 -10.82 -7.35
N GLY A 190 3.40 -9.56 -7.18
CA GLY A 190 3.44 -8.58 -8.27
C GLY A 190 4.70 -8.65 -9.13
N ASP A 191 5.63 -9.57 -8.85
CA ASP A 191 6.83 -9.77 -9.66
C ASP A 191 6.46 -10.38 -11.02
N LEU A 192 7.02 -9.81 -12.10
CA LEU A 192 6.80 -10.26 -13.47
C LEU A 192 7.36 -11.68 -13.73
N TYR A 193 8.09 -12.27 -12.78
CA TYR A 193 8.42 -13.69 -12.75
C TYR A 193 7.18 -14.57 -12.99
N PHE A 194 6.02 -14.21 -12.39
CA PHE A 194 4.82 -15.04 -12.42
C PHE A 194 3.98 -14.94 -13.68
N LEU A 195 4.19 -13.90 -14.49
CA LEU A 195 3.66 -13.89 -15.85
C LEU A 195 4.50 -14.86 -16.68
N HIS A 196 3.95 -15.64 -17.59
CA HIS A 196 4.74 -16.53 -18.45
C HIS A 196 4.83 -15.99 -19.89
N ASN A 197 3.98 -15.03 -20.24
CA ASN A 197 4.01 -14.33 -21.52
C ASN A 197 5.19 -13.34 -21.59
N LYS A 198 6.18 -13.65 -22.43
CA LYS A 198 7.42 -12.84 -22.56
C LYS A 198 7.16 -11.43 -23.07
N MET A 199 6.33 -11.28 -24.11
CA MET A 199 6.01 -9.96 -24.69
C MET A 199 5.32 -9.07 -23.66
N LEU A 200 4.38 -9.63 -22.88
CA LEU A 200 3.72 -8.90 -21.80
C LEU A 200 4.71 -8.44 -20.72
N LYS A 201 5.70 -9.27 -20.35
CA LYS A 201 6.73 -8.84 -19.38
C LYS A 201 7.57 -7.69 -19.91
N GLU A 202 7.96 -7.73 -21.18
CA GLU A 202 8.74 -6.68 -21.81
C GLU A 202 7.94 -5.38 -21.84
N GLU A 203 6.66 -5.46 -22.21
CA GLU A 203 5.73 -4.33 -22.21
C GLU A 203 5.54 -3.72 -20.81
N LEU A 204 5.34 -4.52 -19.76
CA LEU A 204 5.20 -4.02 -18.39
C LEU A 204 6.51 -3.49 -17.78
N GLN A 205 7.66 -3.83 -18.36
CA GLN A 205 8.96 -3.28 -17.95
C GLN A 205 9.24 -1.94 -18.59
N ASP A 206 8.77 -1.72 -19.81
CA ASP A 206 8.93 -0.51 -20.61
C ASP A 206 7.99 0.62 -20.16
N ILE A 207 8.30 1.19 -18.99
CA ILE A 207 7.56 2.33 -18.43
C ILE A 207 7.69 3.59 -19.28
N ASP A 208 8.65 3.64 -20.19
CA ASP A 208 8.77 4.79 -21.06
C ASP A 208 7.65 4.89 -22.08
N ASN A 209 7.14 3.74 -22.52
CA ASN A 209 6.04 3.62 -23.48
C ASN A 209 4.72 3.11 -22.88
N LEU A 210 4.74 2.56 -21.67
CA LEU A 210 3.53 2.09 -20.99
C LEU A 210 2.60 3.26 -20.62
N THR A 211 1.29 3.04 -20.74
CA THR A 211 0.25 3.99 -20.32
C THR A 211 -0.71 3.36 -19.32
N GLU A 212 -1.47 4.21 -18.61
CA GLU A 212 -2.50 3.73 -17.70
C GLU A 212 -3.60 2.97 -18.45
N GLU A 213 -4.00 3.47 -19.63
CA GLU A 213 -4.98 2.83 -20.51
C GLU A 213 -4.49 1.44 -20.95
N ARG A 214 -3.18 1.30 -21.21
CA ARG A 214 -2.61 0.02 -21.61
C ARG A 214 -2.63 -0.99 -20.48
N ILE A 215 -2.37 -0.58 -19.24
CA ILE A 215 -2.54 -1.45 -18.07
C ILE A 215 -4.02 -1.90 -17.96
N ASP A 216 -4.96 -0.99 -18.17
CA ASP A 216 -6.40 -1.30 -18.14
C ASP A 216 -6.78 -2.33 -19.24
N GLU A 217 -6.21 -2.22 -20.44
CA GLU A 217 -6.36 -3.19 -21.52
C GLU A 217 -5.76 -4.57 -21.18
N ILE A 218 -4.57 -4.61 -20.58
CA ILE A 218 -3.93 -5.84 -20.11
C ILE A 218 -4.82 -6.55 -19.08
N ILE A 219 -5.41 -5.80 -18.15
CA ILE A 219 -6.34 -6.36 -17.15
C ILE A 219 -7.61 -6.89 -17.82
N LYS A 220 -8.18 -6.17 -18.79
CA LYS A 220 -9.35 -6.63 -19.56
C LYS A 220 -9.03 -7.91 -20.34
N TRP A 221 -7.85 -7.99 -20.92
CA TRP A 221 -7.37 -9.19 -21.61
C TRP A 221 -7.24 -10.37 -20.64
N PHE A 222 -6.62 -10.18 -19.47
CA PHE A 222 -6.57 -11.20 -18.43
C PHE A 222 -7.99 -11.67 -18.04
N LEU A 223 -8.93 -10.76 -17.78
CA LEU A 223 -10.30 -11.13 -17.40
C LEU A 223 -11.01 -11.95 -18.49
N MET A 224 -10.82 -11.59 -19.76
CA MET A 224 -11.34 -12.37 -20.87
C MET A 224 -10.78 -13.80 -20.89
N ASP A 225 -9.47 -13.94 -20.73
CA ASP A 225 -8.79 -15.25 -20.71
C ASP A 225 -9.15 -16.05 -19.47
N PHE A 226 -9.34 -15.38 -18.33
CA PHE A 226 -9.77 -16.02 -17.10
C PHE A 226 -11.17 -16.59 -17.26
N LYS A 227 -12.10 -15.81 -17.81
CA LYS A 227 -13.48 -16.25 -18.07
C LYS A 227 -13.58 -17.39 -19.08
N THR A 228 -12.65 -17.45 -20.03
CA THR A 228 -12.65 -18.44 -21.12
C THR A 228 -11.67 -19.59 -20.90
N ALA A 229 -11.11 -19.72 -19.69
CA ALA A 229 -10.17 -20.78 -19.30
C ALA A 229 -8.89 -20.85 -20.18
N LYS A 230 -8.37 -19.69 -20.60
CA LYS A 230 -7.18 -19.55 -21.46
C LYS A 230 -5.93 -19.05 -20.73
N LEU A 231 -5.92 -19.10 -19.40
CA LEU A 231 -4.79 -18.60 -18.61
C LEU A 231 -3.45 -19.25 -18.99
N GLN A 232 -3.41 -20.58 -19.10
CA GLN A 232 -2.20 -21.31 -19.46
C GLN A 232 -1.75 -21.03 -20.90
N GLU A 233 -2.69 -21.02 -21.84
CA GLU A 233 -2.44 -20.78 -23.27
C GLU A 233 -1.76 -19.42 -23.48
N ASN A 234 -2.27 -18.38 -22.82
CA ASN A 234 -1.81 -17.01 -22.99
C ASN A 234 -0.70 -16.59 -22.01
N GLY A 235 -0.21 -17.54 -21.19
CA GLY A 235 0.91 -17.32 -20.29
C GLY A 235 0.58 -16.43 -19.10
N TRP A 236 -0.63 -16.53 -18.57
CA TRP A 236 -1.02 -15.94 -17.30
C TRP A 236 -0.61 -16.81 -16.10
N PRO A 237 -0.53 -16.25 -14.89
CA PRO A 237 -0.33 -17.06 -13.70
C PRO A 237 -1.51 -18.02 -13.50
N LEU A 238 -1.21 -19.24 -13.05
CA LEU A 238 -2.21 -20.31 -12.89
C LEU A 238 -2.73 -20.47 -11.48
N THR A 239 -2.10 -19.79 -10.52
CA THR A 239 -2.46 -19.83 -9.10
C THR A 239 -2.51 -18.43 -8.53
N VAL A 240 -3.52 -18.07 -7.75
CA VAL A 240 -3.72 -16.72 -7.20
C VAL A 240 -3.62 -15.66 -8.31
N SER A 241 -4.20 -16.00 -9.45
CA SER A 241 -3.96 -15.38 -10.76
C SER A 241 -4.33 -13.90 -10.76
N ALA A 242 -5.57 -13.59 -10.38
CA ALA A 242 -6.07 -12.22 -10.32
C ALA A 242 -5.29 -11.34 -9.34
N TYR A 243 -4.82 -11.88 -8.21
CA TYR A 243 -4.01 -11.14 -7.25
C TYR A 243 -2.62 -10.83 -7.80
N LYS A 244 -1.95 -11.82 -8.43
CA LYS A 244 -0.66 -11.62 -9.08
C LYS A 244 -0.75 -10.54 -10.16
N VAL A 245 -1.76 -10.63 -11.02
CA VAL A 245 -2.03 -9.62 -12.06
C VAL A 245 -2.33 -8.25 -11.45
N SER A 246 -3.15 -8.18 -10.41
CA SER A 246 -3.50 -6.89 -9.78
C SER A 246 -2.29 -6.22 -9.13
N LYS A 247 -1.37 -7.00 -8.53
CA LYS A 247 -0.14 -6.46 -7.91
C LYS A 247 0.93 -6.10 -8.95
N ALA A 248 1.02 -6.84 -10.06
CA ALA A 248 1.86 -6.45 -11.19
C ALA A 248 1.37 -5.14 -11.83
N ALA A 249 0.06 -4.99 -12.03
CA ALA A 249 -0.55 -3.75 -12.51
C ALA A 249 -0.32 -2.58 -11.54
N LEU A 250 -0.46 -2.79 -10.23
CA LEU A 250 -0.19 -1.78 -9.21
C LEU A 250 1.29 -1.34 -9.20
N ASN A 251 2.22 -2.27 -9.42
CA ASN A 251 3.64 -1.97 -9.56
C ASN A 251 3.91 -1.09 -10.78
N ALA A 252 3.35 -1.43 -11.94
CA ALA A 252 3.46 -0.62 -13.15
C ALA A 252 2.85 0.78 -12.97
N TYR A 253 1.65 0.85 -12.39
CA TYR A 253 0.99 2.12 -12.08
C TYR A 253 1.79 2.99 -11.11
N THR A 254 2.42 2.40 -10.09
CA THR A 254 3.33 3.12 -9.17
C THR A 254 4.46 3.80 -9.94
N ARG A 255 5.08 3.10 -10.90
CA ARG A 255 6.16 3.66 -11.73
C ARG A 255 5.65 4.78 -12.65
N LEU A 256 4.47 4.62 -13.24
CA LEU A 256 3.82 5.67 -14.05
C LEU A 256 3.50 6.92 -13.22
N LEU A 257 2.95 6.76 -12.02
CA LEU A 257 2.66 7.86 -11.11
C LEU A 257 3.92 8.62 -10.70
N ALA A 258 5.01 7.91 -10.36
CA ALA A 258 6.30 8.54 -10.06
C ALA A 258 6.89 9.29 -11.26
N LYS A 259 6.65 8.78 -12.49
CA LYS A 259 7.04 9.47 -13.72
C LYS A 259 6.20 10.74 -13.95
N LYS A 260 4.88 10.65 -13.75
CA LYS A 260 3.88 11.71 -13.95
C LYS A 260 4.00 12.84 -12.93
N PHE A 261 4.14 12.52 -11.65
CA PHE A 261 4.16 13.48 -10.55
C PHE A 261 5.57 13.66 -10.00
N LYS A 262 6.31 14.63 -10.54
CA LYS A 262 7.69 14.92 -10.09
C LYS A 262 7.77 15.49 -8.67
N ASN A 263 6.68 16.07 -8.16
CA ASN A 263 6.59 16.64 -6.82
C ASN A 263 5.96 15.69 -5.79
N ILE A 264 5.51 14.50 -6.18
CA ILE A 264 4.97 13.49 -5.27
C ILE A 264 5.90 12.28 -5.30
N MET A 265 6.38 11.87 -4.13
CA MET A 265 7.14 10.62 -4.02
C MET A 265 6.16 9.46 -4.00
N VAL A 266 6.27 8.54 -4.96
CA VAL A 266 5.34 7.42 -5.13
C VAL A 266 6.13 6.13 -5.15
N ASN A 267 5.93 5.27 -4.16
CA ASN A 267 6.62 3.99 -4.04
C ASN A 267 5.63 2.85 -3.77
N CYS A 268 6.06 1.61 -3.99
CA CYS A 268 5.30 0.45 -3.57
C CYS A 268 6.12 -0.44 -2.63
N VAL A 269 5.43 -1.12 -1.71
CA VAL A 269 6.06 -1.93 -0.67
C VAL A 269 5.39 -3.29 -0.59
N HIS A 270 6.17 -4.36 -0.75
CA HIS A 270 5.78 -5.68 -0.28
C HIS A 270 6.07 -5.78 1.21
N PRO A 271 5.07 -6.00 2.08
CA PRO A 271 5.24 -5.97 3.52
C PRO A 271 5.89 -7.24 4.09
N GLY A 272 6.25 -8.22 3.27
CA GLY A 272 6.61 -9.56 3.72
C GLY A 272 5.39 -10.49 3.80
N TYR A 273 5.62 -11.73 4.28
CA TYR A 273 4.55 -12.70 4.47
C TYR A 273 4.00 -12.59 5.89
N VAL A 274 2.99 -11.73 6.08
CA VAL A 274 2.53 -11.28 7.40
C VAL A 274 1.41 -12.15 7.95
N LEU A 275 1.42 -12.42 9.26
CA LEU A 275 0.34 -13.08 10.01
C LEU A 275 -0.92 -12.19 10.05
N THR A 276 -1.89 -12.47 9.19
CA THR A 276 -3.16 -11.74 9.10
C THR A 276 -4.30 -12.66 8.70
N ASP A 277 -5.54 -12.14 8.75
CA ASP A 277 -6.70 -12.84 8.22
C ASP A 277 -6.55 -13.17 6.72
N MET A 278 -5.92 -12.30 5.93
CA MET A 278 -5.69 -12.51 4.50
C MET A 278 -4.79 -13.73 4.22
N THR A 279 -3.87 -14.02 5.14
CA THR A 279 -2.94 -15.15 5.05
C THR A 279 -3.40 -16.33 5.90
N CYS A 280 -4.62 -16.29 6.43
CA CYS A 280 -5.14 -17.30 7.34
C CYS A 280 -4.19 -17.60 8.51
N GLN A 281 -3.47 -16.58 9.00
CA GLN A 281 -2.49 -16.70 10.07
C GLN A 281 -1.30 -17.65 9.76
N THR A 282 -0.92 -17.80 8.49
CA THR A 282 0.19 -18.68 8.06
C THR A 282 1.48 -17.93 7.65
N GLY A 283 1.63 -16.66 8.01
CA GLY A 283 2.80 -15.81 7.74
C GLY A 283 4.03 -16.11 8.60
N PHE A 284 5.17 -15.49 8.25
CA PHE A 284 6.44 -15.61 8.98
C PHE A 284 6.73 -14.45 9.92
N ILE A 285 6.07 -13.31 9.72
CA ILE A 285 6.32 -12.09 10.47
C ILE A 285 5.02 -11.52 11.04
N THR A 286 5.16 -10.77 12.11
CA THR A 286 4.05 -10.08 12.79
C THR A 286 3.54 -8.89 11.96
N VAL A 287 2.35 -8.41 12.29
CA VAL A 287 1.81 -7.16 11.71
C VAL A 287 2.74 -5.97 11.98
N GLU A 288 3.38 -5.94 13.16
CA GLU A 288 4.32 -4.89 13.55
C GLU A 288 5.53 -4.85 12.63
N GLU A 289 6.12 -6.01 12.33
CA GLU A 289 7.23 -6.12 11.38
C GLU A 289 6.78 -5.78 9.95
N GLY A 290 5.60 -6.25 9.54
CA GLY A 290 5.07 -6.02 8.20
C GLY A 290 4.77 -4.54 7.91
N ALA A 291 4.42 -3.76 8.93
CA ALA A 291 4.13 -2.32 8.79
C ALA A 291 5.39 -1.45 8.69
N LYS A 292 6.57 -1.94 9.09
CA LYS A 292 7.82 -1.16 9.09
C LYS A 292 8.20 -0.64 7.71
N GLY A 293 8.06 -1.47 6.67
CA GLY A 293 8.34 -1.09 5.28
C GLY A 293 7.45 0.07 4.80
N PRO A 294 6.13 -0.08 4.88
CA PRO A 294 5.20 0.99 4.54
C PRO A 294 5.40 2.30 5.31
N VAL A 295 5.64 2.22 6.62
CA VAL A 295 5.89 3.39 7.48
C VAL A 295 7.19 4.08 7.08
N MET A 296 8.27 3.32 6.85
CA MET A 296 9.53 3.86 6.36
C MET A 296 9.33 4.58 5.02
N ALA A 297 8.63 3.97 4.05
CA ALA A 297 8.38 4.58 2.75
C ALA A 297 7.53 5.87 2.86
N ALA A 298 6.62 5.94 3.84
CA ALA A 298 5.77 7.08 4.12
C ALA A 298 6.52 8.26 4.76
N LEU A 299 7.63 7.99 5.44
CA LEU A 299 8.43 8.96 6.20
C LEU A 299 9.81 9.20 5.59
N LEU A 300 10.03 8.77 4.35
CA LEU A 300 11.27 9.05 3.62
C LEU A 300 11.54 10.57 3.57
N PRO A 301 12.81 11.00 3.69
CA PRO A 301 13.19 12.40 3.52
C PRO A 301 12.89 12.89 2.10
N ASP A 302 12.87 14.21 1.88
CA ASP A 302 12.48 14.82 0.60
C ASP A 302 13.39 14.46 -0.59
N ASP A 303 14.64 14.08 -0.31
CA ASP A 303 15.60 13.57 -1.27
C ASP A 303 15.55 12.04 -1.45
N GLY A 304 14.56 11.38 -0.85
CA GLY A 304 14.33 9.95 -0.95
C GLY A 304 13.93 9.50 -2.37
N PRO A 305 13.99 8.18 -2.63
CA PRO A 305 13.69 7.62 -3.93
C PRO A 305 12.18 7.69 -4.25
N SER A 306 11.84 7.83 -5.53
CA SER A 306 10.47 7.73 -6.05
C SER A 306 10.43 6.74 -7.22
N GLY A 307 9.34 6.02 -7.37
CA GLY A 307 9.13 5.00 -8.40
C GLY A 307 9.84 3.68 -8.11
N VAL A 308 10.19 3.40 -6.85
CA VAL A 308 10.90 2.17 -6.46
C VAL A 308 10.00 1.18 -5.76
N TYR A 309 10.41 -0.09 -5.83
CA TYR A 309 9.82 -1.20 -5.10
C TYR A 309 10.66 -1.49 -3.85
N PHE A 310 9.99 -1.60 -2.71
CA PHE A 310 10.59 -2.07 -1.47
C PHE A 310 10.13 -3.49 -1.15
N ASN A 311 11.07 -4.39 -0.92
CA ASN A 311 10.84 -5.64 -0.20
C ASN A 311 11.06 -5.36 1.29
N GLN A 312 9.96 -5.24 2.04
CA GLN A 312 9.93 -4.76 3.41
C GLN A 312 10.59 -3.38 3.49
N THR A 313 11.77 -3.27 4.11
CA THR A 313 12.50 -2.01 4.28
C THR A 313 13.64 -1.80 3.29
N LYS A 314 13.82 -2.71 2.32
CA LYS A 314 14.95 -2.67 1.36
C LYS A 314 14.45 -2.43 -0.06
N ILE A 315 15.10 -1.53 -0.79
CA ILE A 315 14.87 -1.38 -2.23
C ILE A 315 15.23 -2.69 -2.92
N ALA A 316 14.37 -3.15 -3.81
CA ALA A 316 14.56 -4.36 -4.60
C ALA A 316 14.07 -4.13 -6.04
N PRO A 317 14.50 -4.93 -7.02
CA PRO A 317 14.00 -4.80 -8.39
C PRO A 317 12.52 -5.18 -8.49
N PHE A 318 11.80 -4.59 -9.45
CA PHE A 318 10.43 -4.96 -9.79
C PHE A 318 10.31 -6.35 -10.45
N PHE A 319 11.43 -6.88 -10.95
CA PHE A 319 11.51 -8.15 -11.64
C PHE A 319 12.72 -8.94 -11.18
N CYS A 320 12.48 -10.18 -10.70
CA CYS A 320 13.52 -11.13 -10.37
C CYS A 320 13.56 -12.28 -11.39
N ASN A 321 14.75 -12.63 -11.89
CA ASN A 321 14.93 -13.76 -12.81
C ASN A 321 14.72 -15.14 -12.15
N LYS A 322 14.62 -15.20 -10.82
CA LYS A 322 14.38 -16.42 -10.04
C LYS A 322 13.46 -16.11 -8.87
N TRP A 323 12.54 -17.03 -8.58
CA TRP A 323 11.77 -16.99 -7.35
C TRP A 323 12.62 -17.46 -6.18
N ILE A 324 12.60 -16.72 -5.07
CA ILE A 324 13.56 -16.83 -3.97
C ILE A 324 13.24 -18.01 -3.02
N ILE A 325 12.13 -18.72 -3.24
CA ILE A 325 11.62 -19.76 -2.32
C ILE A 325 11.46 -21.14 -3.03
N GLU A 326 12.18 -21.39 -4.13
CA GLU A 326 12.29 -22.76 -4.68
C GLU A 326 13.25 -23.63 -3.85
#